data_AF-A0A1A6BKA0-F1
#
_entry.id   AF-A0A1A6BKA0-F1
#
_cell.length_a   1.000
_cell.length_b   1.000
_cell.length_c   1.000
_cell.angle_alpha   90.00
_cell.angle_beta   90.00
_cell.angle_gamma   90.00
#
_symmetry.space_group_name_H-M   'P 1'
#
loop_
_entity.id
_entity.type
_entity.pdbx_description
1 polymer ?
#
loop_
_entity_poly.entity_id
_entity_poly.type
_entity_poly.pdbx_seq_one_letter_code
_entity_poly.pdbx_strand_id
1 'polypeptide(L)'
;MSVNANPNADASIGELISQLSSQTSRLVRDEMRLAQKELVQSAKHAGAGAGLFGAAGLLAFFGLASLIAAAIAGLAVALPTWAAALIVGAALLAAAGVAALISRKQTKEVTPAAPQTVESVKQDIKEVKDARHGRS
;
A
#
# COMPACT_ATOMS: atom_id res chain seq x y z
N MET A 1 -54.53 34.96 45.43
CA MET A 1 -53.52 35.12 44.35
C MET A 1 -52.38 34.16 44.68
N SER A 2 -52.49 32.92 44.22
CA SER A 2 -51.51 31.85 44.44
C SER A 2 -50.45 31.90 43.34
N VAL A 3 -49.22 32.24 43.71
CA VAL A 3 -48.06 32.18 42.81
C VAL A 3 -47.67 30.70 42.70
N ASN A 4 -47.99 30.07 41.58
CA ASN A 4 -47.42 28.77 41.22
C ASN A 4 -45.95 29.01 40.85
N ALA A 5 -45.03 28.65 41.75
CA ALA A 5 -43.61 28.60 41.44
C ALA A 5 -43.37 27.48 40.42
N ASN A 6 -43.00 27.84 39.19
CA ASN A 6 -42.62 26.90 38.15
C ASN A 6 -41.22 26.34 38.49
N PRO A 7 -41.05 25.04 38.83
CA PRO A 7 -39.78 24.50 39.33
C PRO A 7 -38.70 24.31 38.26
N ASN A 8 -38.92 24.75 37.03
CA ASN A 8 -38.18 24.30 35.85
C ASN A 8 -37.03 25.23 35.40
N ALA A 9 -36.72 26.30 36.11
CA ALA A 9 -35.66 27.23 35.72
C ALA A 9 -34.23 26.70 35.97
N ASP A 10 -34.08 25.72 36.85
CA ASP A 10 -32.77 25.13 37.22
C ASP A 10 -32.38 23.90 36.38
N ALA A 11 -33.25 23.47 35.45
CA ALA A 11 -32.94 22.43 34.47
C ALA A 11 -32.08 22.93 33.28
N SER A 12 -31.55 24.16 33.32
CA SER A 12 -31.08 24.81 32.08
C SER A 12 -29.63 24.50 31.69
N ILE A 13 -28.71 24.24 32.62
CA ILE A 13 -27.26 24.01 32.31
C ILE A 13 -26.90 22.53 32.31
N GLY A 14 -27.42 21.74 33.25
CA GLY A 14 -27.19 20.29 33.30
C GLY A 14 -27.74 19.56 32.08
N GLU A 15 -28.90 19.99 31.59
CA GLU A 15 -29.54 19.48 30.38
C GLU A 15 -28.72 19.80 29.12
N LEU A 16 -28.16 21.02 29.01
CA LEU A 16 -27.31 21.43 27.89
C LEU A 16 -25.99 20.65 27.85
N ILE A 17 -25.35 20.43 29.00
CA ILE A 17 -24.13 19.61 29.08
C ILE A 17 -24.43 18.15 28.73
N SER A 18 -25.56 17.61 29.20
CA SER A 18 -26.03 16.27 28.83
C SER A 18 -26.28 16.16 27.32
N GLN A 19 -26.93 17.16 26.72
CA GLN A 19 -27.19 17.21 25.29
C GLN A 19 -25.90 17.32 24.46
N LEU A 20 -24.96 18.19 24.84
CA LEU A 20 -23.65 18.32 24.19
C LEU A 20 -22.85 17.01 24.28
N SER A 21 -22.77 16.40 25.47
CA SER A 21 -22.12 15.10 25.66
C SER A 21 -22.75 14.02 24.77
N SER A 22 -24.08 13.98 24.70
CA SER A 22 -24.79 13.04 23.84
C SER A 22 -24.55 13.30 22.34
N GLN A 23 -24.43 14.57 21.91
CA GLN A 23 -24.14 14.94 20.53
C GLN A 23 -22.71 14.60 20.15
N THR A 24 -21.73 14.91 21.00
CA THR A 24 -20.33 14.53 20.79
C THR A 24 -20.19 13.01 20.71
N SER A 25 -20.85 12.26 21.60
CA SER A 25 -20.84 10.79 21.56
C SER A 25 -21.50 10.23 20.29
N ARG A 26 -22.55 10.88 19.77
CA ARG A 26 -23.15 10.54 18.47
C ARG A 26 -22.20 10.83 17.32
N LEU A 27 -21.58 12.02 17.28
CA LEU A 27 -20.64 12.40 16.23
C LEU A 27 -19.45 11.45 16.15
N VAL A 28 -18.84 11.11 17.29
CA VAL A 28 -17.75 10.14 17.34
C VAL A 28 -18.19 8.77 16.80
N ARG A 29 -19.41 8.32 17.14
CA ARG A 29 -19.99 7.08 16.61
C ARG A 29 -20.10 7.11 15.09
N ASP A 30 -20.54 8.24 14.56
CA ASP A 30 -20.82 8.40 13.15
C ASP A 30 -19.52 8.53 12.34
N GLU A 31 -18.52 9.22 12.86
CA GLU A 31 -17.18 9.27 12.26
C GLU A 31 -16.51 7.90 12.25
N MET A 32 -16.66 7.12 13.33
CA MET A 32 -16.21 5.73 13.36
C MET A 32 -16.93 4.86 12.32
N ARG A 33 -18.24 5.02 12.15
CA ARG A 33 -19.01 4.30 11.12
C ARG A 33 -18.59 4.71 9.72
N LEU A 34 -18.30 5.99 9.49
CA LEU A 34 -17.83 6.50 8.21
C LEU A 34 -16.44 5.96 7.89
N ALA A 35 -15.50 6.05 8.83
CA ALA A 35 -14.16 5.46 8.70
C ALA A 35 -14.22 3.95 8.44
N GLN A 36 -15.09 3.21 9.15
CA GLN A 36 -15.29 1.79 8.87
C GLN A 36 -15.79 1.53 7.44
N LYS A 37 -16.73 2.34 6.94
CA LYS A 37 -17.22 2.21 5.56
C LYS A 37 -16.10 2.49 4.54
N GLU A 38 -15.34 3.56 4.73
CA GLU A 38 -14.23 3.90 3.84
C GLU A 38 -13.13 2.85 3.86
N LEU A 39 -12.81 2.30 5.04
CA LEU A 39 -11.86 1.20 5.17
C LEU A 39 -12.35 -0.06 4.45
N VAL A 40 -13.62 -0.45 4.61
CA VAL A 40 -14.19 -1.62 3.90
C VAL A 40 -14.21 -1.39 2.39
N GLN A 41 -14.57 -0.20 1.93
CA GLN A 41 -14.57 0.14 0.50
C GLN A 41 -13.17 0.12 -0.09
N SER A 42 -12.19 0.67 0.65
CA SER A 42 -10.77 0.65 0.28
C SER A 42 -10.22 -0.77 0.27
N ALA A 43 -10.52 -1.56 1.30
CA ALA A 43 -10.11 -2.97 1.39
C ALA A 43 -10.73 -3.81 0.27
N LYS A 44 -11.99 -3.56 -0.12
CA LYS A 44 -12.64 -4.26 -1.24
C LYS A 44 -11.97 -3.93 -2.56
N HIS A 45 -11.65 -2.66 -2.82
CA HIS A 45 -10.94 -2.27 -4.05
C HIS A 45 -9.52 -2.83 -4.08
N ALA A 46 -8.77 -2.69 -2.97
CA ALA A 46 -7.42 -3.24 -2.86
C ALA A 46 -7.42 -4.77 -2.98
N GLY A 47 -8.38 -5.45 -2.34
CA GLY A 47 -8.52 -6.91 -2.38
C GLY A 47 -8.93 -7.43 -3.75
N ALA A 48 -9.86 -6.77 -4.45
CA ALA A 48 -10.23 -7.13 -5.82
C ALA A 48 -9.05 -6.92 -6.78
N GLY A 49 -8.32 -5.81 -6.63
CA GLY A 49 -7.10 -5.54 -7.39
C GLY A 49 -6.04 -6.59 -7.15
N ALA A 50 -5.70 -6.88 -5.90
CA ALA A 50 -4.72 -7.89 -5.53
C ALA A 50 -5.12 -9.30 -6.01
N GLY A 51 -6.41 -9.65 -5.92
CA GLY A 51 -6.95 -10.92 -6.42
C GLY A 51 -6.80 -11.05 -7.93
N LEU A 52 -7.17 -10.01 -8.70
CA LEU A 52 -7.05 -10.03 -10.15
C LEU A 52 -5.60 -10.01 -10.62
N PHE A 53 -4.73 -9.21 -10.00
CA PHE A 53 -3.29 -9.22 -10.29
C PHE A 53 -2.66 -10.57 -9.95
N GLY A 54 -3.05 -11.19 -8.84
CA GLY A 54 -2.62 -12.54 -8.49
C GLY A 54 -3.04 -13.56 -9.54
N ALA A 55 -4.32 -13.57 -9.93
CA ALA A 55 -4.83 -14.46 -10.96
C ALA A 55 -4.15 -14.23 -12.31
N ALA A 56 -3.98 -12.98 -12.74
CA ALA A 56 -3.26 -12.63 -13.96
C ALA A 56 -1.80 -13.10 -13.92
N GLY A 57 -1.12 -12.95 -12.78
CA GLY A 57 0.24 -13.44 -12.57
C GLY A 57 0.34 -14.96 -12.69
N LEU A 58 -0.59 -15.71 -12.08
CA LEU A 58 -0.65 -17.17 -12.20
C LEU A 58 -0.91 -17.61 -13.65
N LEU A 59 -1.87 -16.98 -14.32
CA LEU A 59 -2.18 -17.28 -15.72
C LEU A 59 -0.99 -16.97 -16.64
N ALA A 60 -0.31 -15.85 -16.43
CA ALA A 60 0.90 -15.51 -17.17
C ALA A 60 2.03 -16.51 -16.90
N PHE A 61 2.21 -16.96 -15.65
CA PHE A 61 3.19 -17.97 -15.28
C PHE A 61 2.93 -19.30 -15.99
N PHE A 62 1.71 -19.83 -15.91
CA PHE A 62 1.35 -21.08 -16.60
C PHE A 62 1.40 -20.94 -18.12
N GLY A 63 0.94 -19.82 -18.67
CA GLY A 63 1.02 -19.53 -20.10
C GLY A 63 2.46 -19.53 -20.60
N LEU A 64 3.38 -18.87 -19.87
CA LEU A 64 4.81 -18.87 -20.21
C LEU A 64 5.40 -20.29 -20.11
N ALA A 65 5.08 -21.05 -19.06
CA ALA A 65 5.53 -22.44 -18.90
C ALA A 65 5.04 -23.33 -20.07
N SER A 66 3.79 -23.17 -20.51
CA SER A 66 3.25 -23.87 -21.68
C SER A 66 3.96 -23.49 -22.98
N LEU A 67 4.29 -22.20 -23.18
CA LEU A 67 5.05 -21.74 -24.35
C LEU A 67 6.47 -22.31 -24.37
N ILE A 68 7.14 -22.35 -23.21
CA ILE A 68 8.45 -22.98 -23.08
C ILE A 68 8.37 -24.46 -23.44
N ALA A 69 7.38 -25.18 -22.89
CA ALA A 69 7.16 -26.59 -23.21
C ALA A 69 6.89 -26.80 -24.71
N ALA A 70 6.07 -25.94 -25.33
CA ALA A 70 5.80 -25.99 -26.76
C ALA A 70 7.05 -25.74 -27.61
N ALA A 71 7.90 -24.78 -27.24
CA ALA A 71 9.17 -24.52 -27.91
C ALA A 71 10.12 -25.73 -27.82
N ILE A 72 10.23 -26.35 -26.65
CA ILE A 72 11.01 -27.57 -26.46
C ILE A 72 10.46 -28.70 -27.32
N ALA A 73 9.14 -28.93 -27.28
CA ALA A 73 8.49 -29.99 -28.06
C ALA A 73 8.67 -29.78 -29.57
N GLY A 74 8.54 -28.54 -30.05
CA GLY A 74 8.76 -28.20 -31.46
C GLY A 74 10.19 -28.46 -31.92
N LEU A 75 11.19 -28.06 -31.13
CA LEU A 75 12.60 -28.36 -31.41
C LEU A 75 12.93 -29.84 -31.29
N ALA A 76 12.24 -30.55 -30.38
CA ALA A 76 12.42 -31.99 -30.19
C ALA A 76 11.95 -32.83 -31.39
N VAL A 77 11.23 -32.24 -32.36
CA VAL A 77 10.93 -32.90 -33.65
C VAL A 77 12.21 -33.10 -34.49
N ALA A 78 13.17 -32.19 -34.38
CA ALA A 78 14.41 -32.23 -35.16
C ALA A 78 15.64 -32.70 -34.35
N LEU A 79 15.59 -32.60 -33.02
CA LEU A 79 16.72 -32.84 -32.11
C LEU A 79 16.28 -33.74 -30.93
N PRO A 80 17.20 -34.41 -30.21
CA PRO A 80 16.87 -35.07 -28.95
C PRO A 80 16.30 -34.08 -27.92
N THR A 81 15.34 -34.54 -27.11
CA THR A 81 14.61 -33.69 -26.14
C THR A 81 15.54 -32.95 -25.17
N TRP A 82 16.64 -33.58 -24.75
CA TRP A 82 17.62 -32.94 -23.86
C TRP A 82 18.32 -31.75 -24.52
N ALA A 83 18.65 -31.85 -25.81
CA ALA A 83 19.31 -30.77 -26.56
C ALA A 83 18.35 -29.61 -26.81
N ALA A 84 17.11 -29.90 -27.18
CA ALA A 84 16.05 -28.91 -27.30
C ALA A 84 15.83 -28.13 -25.99
N ALA A 85 15.75 -28.85 -24.85
CA ALA A 85 15.60 -28.24 -23.54
C ALA A 85 16.79 -27.33 -23.17
N LEU A 86 18.02 -27.75 -23.45
CA LEU A 86 19.21 -26.93 -23.20
C LEU A 86 19.24 -25.65 -24.05
N ILE A 87 18.86 -25.73 -25.33
CA ILE A 87 18.82 -24.56 -26.23
C ILE A 87 17.81 -23.54 -25.73
N VAL A 88 16.58 -23.98 -25.43
CA VAL A 88 15.53 -23.09 -24.91
C VAL A 88 15.92 -22.52 -23.55
N GLY A 89 16.45 -23.34 -22.66
CA GLY A 89 16.93 -22.90 -21.34
C GLY A 89 18.06 -21.86 -21.43
N ALA A 90 19.04 -22.07 -22.31
CA ALA A 90 20.12 -21.12 -22.53
C ALA A 90 19.60 -19.78 -23.08
N ALA A 91 18.65 -19.82 -24.03
CA ALA A 91 18.04 -18.61 -24.57
C ALA A 91 17.29 -17.81 -23.49
N LEU A 92 16.53 -18.50 -22.61
CA LEU A 92 15.82 -17.87 -21.49
C LEU A 92 16.78 -17.26 -20.47
N LEU A 93 17.87 -17.96 -20.12
CA LEU A 93 18.90 -17.43 -19.22
C LEU A 93 19.61 -16.21 -19.79
N ALA A 94 19.90 -16.21 -21.10
CA ALA A 94 20.46 -15.05 -21.78
C ALA A 94 19.50 -13.86 -21.71
N ALA A 95 18.22 -14.07 -22.02
CA ALA A 95 17.18 -13.04 -21.93
C ALA A 95 17.02 -12.50 -20.49
N ALA A 96 17.01 -13.38 -19.49
CA ALA A 96 16.95 -13.02 -18.08
C ALA A 96 18.19 -12.22 -17.65
N GLY A 97 19.38 -12.60 -18.12
CA GLY A 97 20.62 -11.84 -17.89
C GLY A 97 20.54 -10.43 -18.47
N VAL A 98 20.08 -10.28 -19.72
CA VAL A 98 19.91 -8.96 -20.36
C VAL A 98 18.88 -8.11 -19.60
N ALA A 99 17.72 -8.69 -19.26
CA ALA A 99 16.70 -8.00 -18.47
C ALA A 99 17.24 -7.56 -17.10
N ALA A 100 17.99 -8.41 -16.40
CA ALA A 100 18.62 -8.07 -15.12
C ALA A 100 19.64 -6.93 -15.26
N LEU A 101 20.45 -6.92 -16.34
CA LEU A 101 21.39 -5.84 -16.60
C LEU A 101 20.67 -4.51 -16.89
N ILE A 102 19.59 -4.54 -17.67
CA ILE A 102 18.76 -3.36 -17.96
C ILE A 102 18.12 -2.84 -16.67
N SER A 103 17.52 -3.71 -15.86
CA SER A 103 16.93 -3.35 -14.58
C SER A 103 17.96 -2.75 -13.62
N ARG A 104 19.19 -3.27 -13.58
CA ARG A 104 20.28 -2.69 -12.78
C ARG A 104 20.72 -1.32 -13.27
N LYS A 105 20.65 -1.03 -14.56
CA LYS A 105 20.94 0.31 -15.09
C LYS A 105 19.84 1.30 -14.72
N GLN A 106 18.58 0.93 -14.95
CA GLN A 106 17.44 1.78 -14.59
C GLN A 106 17.38 2.06 -13.09
N THR A 107 17.56 1.04 -12.24
CA THR A 107 17.58 1.22 -10.78
C THR A 107 18.76 2.04 -10.25
N LYS A 108 19.86 2.15 -11.00
CA LYS A 108 20.98 3.06 -10.70
C LYS A 108 20.74 4.49 -11.17
N GLU A 109 19.94 4.68 -12.21
CA GLU A 109 19.61 6.00 -12.78
C GLU A 109 18.42 6.66 -12.09
N VAL A 110 17.53 5.90 -11.42
CA VAL A 110 16.62 6.48 -10.44
C VAL A 110 17.46 6.98 -9.27
N THR A 111 17.78 8.28 -9.29
CA THR A 111 18.07 9.04 -8.08
C THR A 111 17.00 8.66 -7.06
N PRO A 112 17.37 8.17 -5.85
CA PRO A 112 16.38 7.72 -4.88
C PRO A 112 15.35 8.81 -4.72
N ALA A 113 14.07 8.48 -4.93
CA ALA A 113 12.99 9.44 -4.78
C ALA A 113 13.16 10.09 -3.39
N ALA A 114 13.51 11.37 -3.41
CA ALA A 114 13.91 12.21 -2.29
C ALA A 114 15.37 12.11 -1.78
N PRO A 115 16.38 12.65 -2.49
CA PRO A 115 17.54 13.20 -1.80
C PRO A 115 17.13 14.35 -0.87
N GLN A 116 16.09 15.12 -1.24
CA GLN A 116 15.61 16.29 -0.50
C GLN A 116 14.99 15.97 0.87
N THR A 117 14.20 14.91 0.99
CA THR A 117 13.59 14.51 2.29
C THR A 117 14.61 13.92 3.25
N VAL A 118 15.62 13.21 2.73
CA VAL A 118 16.68 12.65 3.57
C VAL A 118 17.65 13.74 4.00
N GLU A 119 17.85 14.77 3.17
CA GLU A 119 18.69 15.92 3.47
C GLU A 119 18.01 16.90 4.44
N SER A 120 16.70 17.14 4.31
CA SER A 120 15.93 17.94 5.27
C SER A 120 15.89 17.29 6.66
N VAL A 121 15.65 15.97 6.73
CA VAL A 121 15.68 15.23 8.01
C VAL A 121 17.09 15.26 8.65
N LYS A 122 18.16 15.24 7.84
CA LYS A 122 19.53 15.39 8.35
C LYS A 122 19.81 16.80 8.87
N GLN A 123 19.28 17.84 8.22
CA GLN A 123 19.36 19.22 8.71
C GLN A 123 18.61 19.38 10.03
N ASP A 124 17.38 18.88 10.12
CA ASP A 124 16.56 18.96 11.33
C ASP A 124 17.22 18.26 12.52
N ILE A 125 17.83 17.08 12.30
CA ILE A 125 18.57 16.37 13.34
C ILE A 125 19.81 17.17 13.80
N LYS A 126 20.48 17.87 12.87
CA LYS A 126 21.67 18.66 13.18
C LYS A 126 21.32 19.90 14.00
N GLU A 127 20.25 20.59 13.62
CA GLU A 127 19.76 21.79 14.32
C GLU A 127 19.28 21.46 15.75
N VAL A 128 18.58 20.33 15.93
CA VAL A 128 18.19 19.84 17.27
C VAL A 128 19.42 19.45 18.11
N LYS A 129 20.46 18.89 17.50
CA LYS A 129 21.69 18.49 18.20
C LYS A 129 22.52 19.70 18.65
N ASP A 130 22.59 20.73 17.82
CA ASP A 130 23.30 21.99 18.10
C ASP A 130 22.54 22.81 19.16
N ALA A 131 21.20 22.84 19.11
CA ALA A 131 20.36 23.45 20.14
C ALA A 131 20.49 22.80 21.53
N ARG A 132 20.93 21.53 21.58
CA ARG A 132 21.19 20.79 22.83
C ARG A 132 22.60 21.01 23.37
N HIS A 133 23.57 21.34 22.52
CA HIS A 133 24.96 21.61 22.93
C HIS A 133 25.20 23.09 23.31
N GLY A 134 24.37 24.03 22.84
CA GLY A 134 24.44 25.44 23.24
C GLY A 134 23.86 25.76 24.62
N ARG A 135 23.56 24.74 25.45
CA ARG A 135 22.89 24.91 26.76
C ARG A 135 23.65 24.25 27.93
N SER A 136 24.94 23.96 27.76
CA SER A 136 25.89 23.57 28.83
C SER A 136 27.06 24.53 28.86
#